data_AF-A0A9Q0UDN0-F1
#
_entry.id   AF-A0A9Q0UDN0-F1
#
_cell.length_a   1.000
_cell.length_b   1.000
_cell.length_c   1.000
_cell.angle_alpha   90.00
_cell.angle_beta   90.00
_cell.angle_gamma   90.00
#
_symmetry.space_group_name_H-M   'P 1'
#
loop_
_entity.id
_entity.type
_entity.pdbx_description
1 polymer ?
#
loop_
_entity_poly.entity_id
_entity_poly.type
_entity_poly.pdbx_seq_one_letter_code
_entity_poly.pdbx_strand_id
1 'polypeptide(L)' 'MKNVLEMGYDRQSRKEELESPMIDLTTISKATGNFSSNKKLGEGGFGIVYKEKKHQFCDMNNYVESV' A
#
# COMPACT_ATOMS: atom_id res chain seq x y z
N MET A 1 15.68 -42.88 -26.81
CA MET A 1 16.33 -41.69 -26.24
C MET A 1 15.24 -40.73 -25.79
N LYS A 2 15.30 -40.26 -24.54
CA LYS A 2 14.30 -39.34 -23.96
C LYS A 2 14.55 -37.94 -24.53
N ASN A 3 13.51 -37.29 -25.05
CA ASN A 3 13.56 -35.92 -25.55
C ASN A 3 13.03 -34.94 -24.49
N VAL A 4 13.53 -33.71 -24.59
CA VAL A 4 12.99 -32.43 -24.08
C VAL A 4 13.38 -32.02 -22.66
N LEU A 5 14.50 -31.30 -22.56
CA LEU A 5 14.77 -30.10 -21.73
C LEU A 5 15.75 -29.28 -22.60
N GLU A 6 15.58 -27.99 -22.90
CA GLU A 6 15.44 -26.86 -21.99
C GLU A 6 14.54 -25.79 -22.60
N MET A 7 13.62 -25.27 -21.79
CA MET A 7 12.86 -24.06 -22.09
C MET A 7 13.71 -22.86 -21.73
N GLY A 8 14.25 -22.16 -22.73
CA GLY A 8 14.83 -20.83 -22.55
C GLY A 8 13.72 -19.81 -22.36
N TYR A 9 13.48 -19.39 -21.12
CA TYR A 9 12.78 -18.14 -20.83
C TYR A 9 13.75 -17.18 -20.15
N ASP A 10 14.52 -16.46 -20.95
CA ASP A 10 15.06 -15.19 -20.49
C ASP A 10 13.91 -14.18 -20.47
N ARG A 11 13.24 -14.10 -19.32
CA ARG A 11 12.48 -12.92 -18.94
C ARG A 11 13.22 -12.32 -17.75
N GLN A 12 14.18 -11.44 -18.05
CA GLN A 12 14.57 -10.37 -17.15
C GLN A 12 13.38 -9.40 -16.95
N SER A 13 12.25 -9.90 -16.44
CA SER A 13 11.18 -9.09 -15.90
C SER A 13 11.74 -8.52 -14.62
N ARG A 14 12.13 -7.23 -14.63
CA ARG A 14 12.22 -6.46 -13.39
C ARG A 14 10.82 -6.47 -12.77
N LYS A 15 10.53 -7.53 -12.01
CA LYS A 15 9.50 -7.54 -10.99
C LYS A 15 10.00 -6.57 -9.92
N GLU A 16 9.80 -5.28 -10.17
CA GLU A 16 9.28 -4.46 -9.08
C GLU A 16 7.90 -5.04 -8.81
N GLU A 17 7.89 -6.14 -8.06
CA GLU A 17 6.70 -6.69 -7.44
C GLU A 17 6.22 -5.55 -6.55
N LEU A 18 5.28 -4.76 -7.10
CA LEU A 18 4.63 -3.68 -6.39
C LEU A 18 3.95 -4.32 -5.19
N GLU A 19 4.69 -4.40 -4.08
CA GLU A 19 4.14 -4.80 -2.79
C GLU A 19 3.01 -3.83 -2.52
N SER A 20 1.78 -4.32 -2.70
CA SER A 20 0.60 -3.51 -2.41
C SER A 20 0.71 -3.12 -0.94
N PRO A 21 0.66 -1.81 -0.61
CA PRO A 21 0.77 -1.40 0.77
C PRO A 21 -0.37 -2.04 1.57
N MET A 22 -0.02 -2.97 2.45
CA MET A 22 -0.96 -3.57 3.39
C MET A 22 -1.22 -2.56 4.49
N ILE A 23 -2.39 -1.91 4.43
CA ILE A 23 -2.83 -0.95 5.43
C ILE A 23 -3.92 -1.61 6.27
N ASP A 24 -3.74 -1.63 7.59
CA ASP A 24 -4.75 -2.12 8.52
C ASP A 24 -6.02 -1.24 8.47
N LEU A 25 -7.19 -1.88 8.56
CA LEU A 25 -8.48 -1.21 8.64
C LEU A 25 -8.55 -0.27 9.85
N THR A 26 -7.90 -0.61 10.96
CA THR A 26 -7.84 0.28 12.14
C THR A 26 -7.14 1.60 11.80
N THR A 27 -6.07 1.54 11.00
CA THR A 27 -5.33 2.73 10.55
C THR A 27 -6.21 3.59 9.65
N ILE A 28 -6.93 2.97 8.70
CA ILE A 28 -7.88 3.67 7.83
C ILE A 28 -9.00 4.31 8.65
N SER A 29 -9.56 3.59 9.62
CA SER A 29 -10.61 4.09 10.50
C SER A 29 -10.13 5.29 11.31
N LYS A 30 -8.94 5.23 11.91
CA LYS A 30 -8.36 6.36 12.65
C LYS A 30 -8.12 7.58 11.76
N ALA A 31 -7.50 7.37 10.60
CA ALA A 31 -7.20 8.41 9.62
C ALA A 31 -8.47 9.14 9.16
N THR A 32 -9.54 8.40 8.84
CA THR A 32 -10.83 8.91 8.37
C THR A 32 -11.77 9.34 9.49
N GLY A 33 -11.39 9.15 10.77
CA GLY A 33 -12.27 9.41 11.91
C GLY A 33 -13.52 8.55 11.87
N ASN A 34 -13.35 7.25 11.64
CA ASN A 34 -14.39 6.26 11.39
C ASN A 34 -15.33 6.69 10.26
N PHE A 35 -14.75 7.13 9.13
CA PHE A 35 -15.50 7.63 7.96
C PHE A 35 -16.45 8.81 8.26
N SER A 36 -16.10 9.65 9.25
CA SER A 36 -16.90 10.82 9.63
C SER A 36 -17.07 11.80 8.46
N SER A 37 -18.29 12.29 8.28
CA SER A 37 -18.63 13.32 7.30
C SER A 37 -17.80 14.60 7.47
N ASN A 38 -17.36 14.92 8.69
CA ASN A 38 -16.52 16.08 8.98
C ASN A 38 -15.11 15.99 8.35
N LYS A 39 -14.68 14.77 7.96
CA LYS A 39 -13.42 14.53 7.25
C LYS A 39 -13.64 14.25 5.76
N LYS A 40 -14.88 14.22 5.26
CA LYS A 40 -15.18 14.08 3.83
C LYS A 40 -14.73 15.35 3.11
N LEU A 41 -13.93 15.18 2.05
CA LEU A 41 -13.54 16.23 1.12
C LEU A 41 -14.52 16.37 -0.04
N GLY A 42 -15.07 15.25 -0.52
CA GLY A 42 -15.96 15.24 -1.65
C GLY A 42 -16.35 13.84 -2.09
N GLU A 43 -17.21 13.77 -3.11
CA GLU A 43 -17.66 12.55 -3.77
C GLU A 43 -17.83 12.82 -5.27
N GLY A 44 -17.45 11.85 -6.10
CA GLY A 44 -17.56 11.95 -7.56
C GLY A 44 -17.10 10.64 -8.23
N GLY A 45 -16.61 10.71 -9.47
CA GLY A 45 -16.13 9.54 -10.22
C GLY A 45 -14.94 8.80 -9.59
N PHE A 46 -14.33 9.38 -8.57
CA PHE A 46 -13.26 8.79 -7.75
C PHE A 46 -13.77 8.07 -6.49
N GLY A 47 -15.08 8.11 -6.22
CA GLY A 47 -15.66 7.69 -4.96
C GLY A 47 -15.59 8.78 -3.89
N ILE A 48 -15.74 8.38 -2.62
CA ILE A 48 -15.70 9.30 -1.47
C ILE A 48 -14.25 9.54 -1.08
N VAL A 49 -13.86 10.81 -0.97
CA VAL A 49 -12.52 11.21 -0.56
C VAL A 49 -12.56 11.75 0.87
N TYR A 50 -11.66 11.27 1.72
CA TYR A 50 -11.50 11.71 3.11
C TYR A 50 -10.14 12.37 3.33
N LYS A 51 -10.09 13.39 4.19
CA LYS A 51 -8.85 14.04 4.63
C LYS A 51 -8.41 13.50 5.97
N GLU A 52 -7.16 13.06 6.03
CA GLU A 52 -6.46 12.80 7.28
C GLU A 52 -5.85 14.11 7.80
N LYS A 53 -5.86 14.32 9.12
CA LYS A 53 -5.15 15.46 9.71
C LYS A 53 -3.70 15.01 9.84
N LYS A 54 -2.79 15.64 9.10
CA LYS A 54 -1.33 15.40 9.26
C LYS A 54 -1.01 15.32 10.75
N HIS A 55 -0.46 14.19 11.18
CA HIS A 55 0.26 14.16 12.46
C HIS A 55 1.30 15.28 12.42
N GLN A 56 1.26 16.15 13.42
CA GLN A 56 2.37 17.07 13.66
C GLN A 56 3.55 16.17 14.03
N PHE A 57 4.52 16.08 13.12
CA PHE A 57 5.61 15.09 13.05
C PHE A 57 5.20 13.70 12.58
N CYS A 58 5.63 13.36 11.36
CA CYS A 58 6.10 12.01 11.08
C CYS A 58 7.27 11.77 12.03
N ASP A 59 7.15 10.81 12.94
CA ASP A 59 8.30 10.27 13.65
C ASP A 59 9.21 9.61 12.61
N MET A 60 10.25 10.36 12.22
CA MET A 60 11.47 9.82 11.63
C MET A 60 12.07 8.85 12.64
N ASN A 61 11.84 7.55 12.43
CA ASN A 61 12.63 6.39 12.85
C ASN A 61 11.75 5.29 13.45
N ASN A 62 11.52 4.24 12.67
CA ASN A 62 11.54 2.90 13.24
C ASN A 62 12.58 2.09 12.47
N TYR A 63 13.84 2.38 12.80
CA TYR A 63 14.90 1.39 12.70
C TYR A 63 14.51 0.24 13.62
N VAL A 64 14.19 -0.91 13.04
CA VAL A 64 14.25 -2.19 13.76
C VAL A 64 15.35 -3.00 13.12
N GLU A 65 16.53 -2.97 13.73
CA GLU A 65 17.46 -4.09 13.68
C GLU A 65 16.83 -5.26 14.45
N SER A 66 16.73 -6.42 13.81
CA SER A 66 16.58 -7.76 14.43
C SER A 66 16.67 -8.79 13.31
N VAL A 67 17.59 -9.75 13.21
CA VAL A 67 18.72 -10.27 14.01
C VAL A 67 19.81 -10.76 13.05
#